data_AF-A0A2D5QLQ5-F1
#
_entry.id   AF-A0A2D5QLQ5-F1
#
_cell.length_a   1.000
_cell.length_b   1.000
_cell.length_c   1.000
_cell.angle_alpha   90.00
_cell.angle_beta   90.00
_cell.angle_gamma   90.00
#
_symmetry.space_group_name_H-M   'P 1'
#
loop_
_entity.id
_entity.type
_entity.pdbx_description
1 polymer ?
#
loop_
_entity_poly.entity_id
_entity_poly.type
_entity_poly.pdbx_seq_one_letter_code
_entity_poly.pdbx_strand_id
1 'polypeptide(L)'
;MNITDKNKRRKFLKNAGSTAIFATLGTSFFTSCDTSEDTSAPITPPPNETETGNGFTVDGNIYTFDLTHSSFSGLSSEGGWKRFDQGGMLLVNVGQNIIRAFNSACPHAGCRTSWGYTNNNLRCGCHGALFNN
;
A
#
# COMPACT_ATOMS: atom_id res chain seq x y z
N MET A 1 51.19 -11.10 17.67
CA MET A 1 51.20 -10.78 16.23
C MET A 1 49.88 -10.14 15.84
N ASN A 2 49.90 -8.85 15.50
CA ASN A 2 48.78 -8.09 14.94
C ASN A 2 48.79 -8.24 13.42
N ILE A 3 47.67 -8.65 12.81
CA ILE A 3 47.39 -8.34 11.40
C ILE A 3 45.91 -7.94 11.29
N THR A 4 45.70 -6.65 11.10
CA THR A 4 44.43 -5.99 10.81
C THR A 4 43.97 -6.41 9.41
N ASP A 5 42.82 -7.07 9.31
CA ASP A 5 42.22 -7.51 8.03
C ASP A 5 41.56 -6.30 7.32
N LYS A 6 42.40 -5.36 6.84
CA LYS A 6 41.99 -4.25 5.97
C LYS A 6 42.15 -4.68 4.52
N ASN A 7 41.04 -4.67 3.76
CA ASN A 7 40.92 -4.67 2.28
C ASN A 7 40.40 -5.95 1.59
N LYS A 8 39.25 -6.51 2.00
CA LYS A 8 38.46 -7.41 1.12
C LYS A 8 37.47 -6.64 0.21
N ARG A 9 36.84 -5.56 0.71
CA ARG A 9 35.90 -4.73 -0.09
C ARG A 9 36.57 -3.87 -1.17
N ARG A 10 37.74 -3.29 -0.89
CA ARG A 10 38.48 -2.42 -1.81
C ARG A 10 39.10 -3.16 -2.99
N LYS A 11 39.46 -4.44 -2.82
CA LYS A 11 40.01 -5.30 -3.87
C LYS A 11 38.94 -5.74 -4.88
N PHE A 12 37.73 -6.04 -4.41
CA PHE A 12 36.59 -6.36 -5.27
C PHE A 12 36.23 -5.18 -6.19
N LEU A 13 36.10 -3.96 -5.63
CA LEU A 13 35.83 -2.75 -6.40
C LEU A 13 36.97 -2.37 -7.37
N LYS A 14 38.23 -2.67 -7.02
CA LYS A 14 39.37 -2.47 -7.93
C LYS A 14 39.40 -3.45 -9.09
N ASN A 15 38.88 -4.68 -8.92
CA ASN A 15 38.86 -5.69 -9.98
C ASN A 15 37.67 -5.56 -10.94
N ALA A 16 36.61 -4.86 -10.53
CA ALA A 16 35.44 -4.59 -11.37
C ALA A 16 35.53 -3.25 -12.15
N GLY A 17 36.57 -2.43 -11.90
CA GLY A 17 36.66 -1.05 -12.36
C GLY A 17 37.57 -0.76 -13.55
N SER A 18 38.07 -1.76 -14.28
CA SER A 18 38.93 -1.53 -15.45
C SER A 18 38.55 -2.39 -16.64
N THR A 19 37.34 -2.16 -17.13
CA THR A 19 36.96 -2.35 -18.54
C THR A 19 35.74 -1.48 -18.85
N ALA A 20 35.94 -0.16 -18.89
CA ALA A 20 34.96 0.75 -19.49
C ALA A 20 35.14 0.70 -21.02
N ILE A 21 34.52 -0.31 -21.66
CA ILE A 21 34.32 -0.27 -23.12
C ILE A 21 32.98 0.43 -23.34
N PHE A 22 33.06 1.69 -23.76
CA PHE A 22 31.94 2.43 -24.32
C PHE A 22 31.50 1.78 -25.63
N ALA A 23 30.55 0.85 -25.55
CA ALA A 23 29.75 0.45 -26.69
C ALA A 23 28.52 1.35 -26.74
N THR A 24 28.52 2.31 -27.66
CA THR A 24 27.31 2.99 -28.12
C THR A 24 26.35 1.94 -28.70
N LEU A 25 25.40 1.50 -27.89
CA LEU A 25 24.18 0.89 -28.36
C LEU A 25 23.09 1.95 -28.27
N GLY A 26 22.50 2.25 -29.42
CA GLY A 26 21.48 3.27 -29.59
C GLY A 26 20.25 3.01 -28.73
N THR A 27 19.66 4.11 -28.29
CA THR A 27 18.27 4.29 -27.86
C THR A 27 17.46 3.02 -27.58
N SER A 28 17.21 2.75 -26.31
CA SER A 28 15.93 2.24 -25.83
C SER A 28 15.70 2.75 -24.41
N PHE A 29 14.71 3.63 -24.33
CA PHE A 29 14.14 4.29 -23.16
C PHE A 29 14.10 3.38 -21.92
N PHE A 30 14.65 3.83 -20.79
CA PHE A 30 14.32 3.26 -19.48
C PHE A 30 12.89 3.67 -19.11
N THR A 31 11.89 3.09 -19.78
CA THR A 31 10.53 3.08 -19.26
C THR A 31 10.40 1.86 -18.38
N SER A 32 10.67 2.03 -17.08
CA SER A 32 10.26 1.06 -16.07
C SER A 32 8.76 1.24 -15.81
N CYS A 33 7.95 0.90 -16.80
CA CYS A 33 6.62 0.40 -16.56
C CYS A 33 6.73 -1.08 -16.91
N ASP A 34 6.92 -1.92 -15.91
CA ASP A 34 6.54 -3.32 -16.05
C ASP A 34 5.02 -3.29 -16.24
N THR A 35 4.59 -3.26 -17.50
CA THR A 35 3.22 -3.63 -17.85
C THR A 35 3.20 -5.15 -17.81
N SER A 36 3.28 -5.69 -16.60
CA SER A 36 2.48 -6.86 -16.33
C SER A 36 1.06 -6.44 -16.69
N GLU A 37 0.52 -6.99 -17.77
CA GLU A 37 -0.91 -7.29 -17.87
C GLU A 37 -1.23 -8.33 -16.79
N ASP A 38 -0.93 -8.00 -15.53
CA ASP A 38 -1.64 -8.57 -14.44
C ASP A 38 -3.00 -7.91 -14.53
N THR A 39 -4.02 -8.73 -14.75
CA THR A 39 -5.42 -8.32 -14.63
C THR A 39 -5.68 -8.01 -13.16
N SER A 40 -4.99 -7.03 -12.60
CA SER A 40 -5.57 -6.15 -11.62
C SER A 40 -6.64 -5.40 -12.40
N ALA A 41 -7.84 -6.00 -12.42
CA ALA A 41 -9.03 -5.32 -12.88
C ALA A 41 -8.92 -3.86 -12.40
N PRO A 42 -9.08 -2.87 -13.30
CA PRO A 42 -9.28 -1.52 -12.85
C PRO A 42 -10.29 -1.59 -11.71
N ILE A 43 -9.99 -0.93 -10.59
CA ILE A 43 -11.06 -0.45 -9.72
C ILE A 43 -11.83 0.55 -10.57
N THR A 44 -12.63 0.04 -11.51
CA THR A 44 -13.72 0.78 -12.12
C THR A 44 -14.52 1.20 -10.91
N PRO A 45 -14.65 2.51 -10.63
CA PRO A 45 -15.63 2.95 -9.67
C PRO A 45 -16.93 2.24 -10.07
N PRO A 46 -17.70 1.67 -9.13
CA PRO A 46 -19.06 1.28 -9.47
C PRO A 46 -19.72 2.49 -10.16
N PRO A 47 -20.74 2.27 -11.02
CA PRO A 47 -21.57 3.35 -11.54
C PRO A 47 -21.90 4.36 -10.42
N ASN A 48 -22.21 5.62 -10.71
CA ASN A 48 -22.68 6.55 -9.67
C ASN A 48 -23.97 6.00 -9.04
N GLU A 49 -23.83 5.09 -8.08
CA GLU A 49 -24.90 4.49 -7.29
C GLU A 49 -24.94 5.33 -6.04
N THR A 50 -25.76 6.37 -6.07
CA THR A 50 -26.28 6.97 -4.85
C THR A 50 -27.19 5.94 -4.18
N GLU A 51 -26.58 4.92 -3.58
CA GLU A 51 -27.22 3.97 -2.69
C GLU A 51 -27.48 4.69 -1.35
N THR A 52 -28.45 5.60 -1.37
CA THR A 52 -29.02 6.25 -0.19
C THR A 52 -29.63 5.19 0.72
N GLY A 53 -28.82 4.63 1.61
CA GLY A 53 -29.23 3.59 2.55
C GLY A 53 -28.08 2.85 3.24
N ASN A 54 -26.87 2.88 2.68
CA ASN A 54 -25.74 2.09 3.19
C ASN A 54 -24.76 2.87 4.10
N GLY A 55 -25.02 4.16 4.32
CA GLY A 55 -24.18 5.05 5.14
C GLY A 55 -22.95 5.62 4.42
N PHE A 56 -22.90 5.54 3.09
CA PHE A 56 -21.86 6.18 2.28
C PHE A 56 -22.42 6.56 0.90
N THR A 57 -21.76 7.51 0.24
CA THR A 57 -22.01 7.87 -1.17
C THR A 57 -20.71 7.86 -1.96
N VAL A 58 -20.83 7.66 -3.26
CA VAL A 58 -19.71 7.69 -4.21
C VAL A 58 -20.04 8.69 -5.31
N ASP A 59 -19.13 9.63 -5.55
CA ASP A 59 -19.18 10.55 -6.68
C ASP A 59 -17.84 10.48 -7.41
N GLY A 60 -17.79 9.70 -8.49
CA GLY A 60 -16.56 9.36 -9.19
C GLY A 60 -15.54 8.68 -8.26
N ASN A 61 -14.47 9.40 -7.91
CA ASN A 61 -13.39 8.92 -7.03
C ASN A 61 -13.51 9.42 -5.58
N ILE A 62 -14.57 10.16 -5.26
CA ILE A 62 -14.81 10.70 -3.93
C ILE A 62 -15.77 9.77 -3.18
N TYR A 63 -15.30 9.23 -2.05
CA TYR A 63 -16.12 8.47 -1.12
C TYR A 63 -16.47 9.35 0.07
N THR A 64 -17.77 9.51 0.33
CA THR A 64 -18.26 10.23 1.51
C THR A 64 -18.92 9.24 2.46
N PHE A 65 -18.55 9.25 3.73
CA PHE A 65 -19.03 8.31 4.74
C PHE A 65 -19.83 9.04 5.81
N ASP A 66 -21.02 8.54 6.12
CA ASP A 66 -21.79 8.95 7.29
C ASP A 66 -21.36 8.13 8.50
N LEU A 67 -20.59 8.76 9.39
CA LEU A 67 -20.08 8.12 10.61
C LEU A 67 -21.17 7.84 11.65
N THR A 68 -22.37 8.44 11.52
CA THR A 68 -23.51 8.17 12.38
C THR A 68 -24.28 6.92 11.96
N HIS A 69 -24.09 6.47 10.72
CA HIS A 69 -24.70 5.26 10.22
C HIS A 69 -24.10 4.01 10.89
N SER A 70 -24.95 3.03 11.19
CA SER A 70 -24.55 1.79 11.88
C SER A 70 -23.38 1.07 11.20
N SER A 71 -23.35 1.05 9.87
CA SER A 71 -22.28 0.48 9.04
C SER A 71 -20.90 1.08 9.27
N PHE A 72 -20.80 2.29 9.81
CA PHE A 72 -19.54 3.02 10.05
C PHE A 72 -19.36 3.45 11.51
N SER A 73 -20.25 3.03 12.41
CA SER A 73 -20.18 3.29 13.85
C SER A 73 -18.83 2.87 14.48
N GLY A 74 -18.16 1.85 13.92
CA GLY A 74 -16.81 1.44 14.32
C GLY A 74 -15.70 2.48 14.09
N LEU A 75 -15.99 3.58 13.37
CA LEU A 75 -15.10 4.72 13.14
C LEU A 75 -15.48 5.96 13.97
N SER A 76 -16.52 5.89 14.81
CA SER A 76 -17.02 7.05 15.57
C SER A 76 -16.07 7.50 16.69
N SER A 77 -15.20 6.62 17.17
CA SER A 77 -14.25 6.88 18.25
C SER A 77 -12.81 6.73 17.76
N GLU A 78 -11.90 7.49 18.38
CA GLU A 78 -10.46 7.34 18.18
C GLU A 78 -10.01 5.89 18.42
N GLY A 79 -9.12 5.38 17.56
CA GLY A 79 -8.68 3.98 17.56
C GLY A 79 -9.68 3.02 16.87
N GLY A 80 -10.86 3.51 16.50
CA GLY A 80 -11.82 2.80 15.66
C GLY A 80 -11.27 2.53 14.26
N TRP A 81 -11.66 1.41 13.65
CA TRP A 81 -11.23 1.04 12.30
C TRP A 81 -12.30 0.24 11.57
N LYS A 82 -12.22 0.22 10.25
CA LYS A 82 -13.11 -0.57 9.39
C LYS A 82 -12.42 -0.99 8.10
N ARG A 83 -12.60 -2.25 7.69
CA ARG A 83 -12.33 -2.68 6.32
C ARG A 83 -13.55 -2.37 5.44
N PHE A 84 -13.36 -1.58 4.40
CA PHE A 84 -14.39 -1.20 3.44
C PHE A 84 -14.11 -1.86 2.09
N ASP A 85 -14.76 -2.99 1.85
CA ASP A 85 -14.47 -3.86 0.70
C ASP A 85 -14.87 -3.23 -0.65
N GLN A 86 -15.99 -2.51 -0.71
CA GLN A 86 -16.50 -1.90 -1.95
C GLN A 86 -15.56 -0.84 -2.55
N GLY A 87 -14.80 -0.14 -1.70
CA GLY A 87 -13.76 0.80 -2.13
C GLY A 87 -12.34 0.23 -2.04
N GLY A 88 -12.17 -1.03 -1.60
CA GLY A 88 -10.86 -1.61 -1.36
C GLY A 88 -10.01 -0.82 -0.37
N MET A 89 -10.61 -0.35 0.73
CA MET A 89 -9.96 0.54 1.70
C MET A 89 -9.93 -0.03 3.12
N LEU A 90 -8.90 0.37 3.88
CA LEU A 90 -8.83 0.27 5.32
C LEU A 90 -8.96 1.67 5.89
N LEU A 91 -9.97 1.89 6.74
CA LEU A 91 -10.25 3.17 7.36
C LEU A 91 -9.87 3.10 8.84
N VAL A 92 -9.17 4.11 9.34
CA VAL A 92 -8.73 4.20 10.74
C VAL A 92 -9.01 5.60 11.27
N ASN A 93 -9.73 5.71 12.38
CA ASN A 93 -9.89 6.96 13.12
C ASN A 93 -8.66 7.18 14.02
N VAL A 94 -7.87 8.19 13.72
CA VAL A 94 -6.64 8.54 14.47
C VAL A 94 -6.85 9.69 15.44
N GLY A 95 -8.11 10.02 15.74
CA GLY A 95 -8.49 11.14 16.59
C GLY A 95 -8.43 12.47 15.85
N GLN A 96 -8.70 13.57 16.59
CA GLN A 96 -8.60 14.93 16.08
C GLN A 96 -9.40 15.19 14.78
N ASN A 97 -10.53 14.50 14.61
CA ASN A 97 -11.36 14.53 13.40
C ASN A 97 -10.65 14.06 12.12
N ILE A 98 -9.65 13.19 12.24
CA ILE A 98 -8.89 12.65 11.10
C ILE A 98 -9.20 11.16 10.95
N ILE A 99 -9.66 10.78 9.76
CA ILE A 99 -9.71 9.40 9.29
C ILE A 99 -8.57 9.20 8.28
N ARG A 100 -7.69 8.22 8.54
CA ARG A 100 -6.72 7.75 7.55
C ARG A 100 -7.33 6.62 6.73
N ALA A 101 -7.13 6.68 5.42
CA ALA A 101 -7.55 5.64 4.48
C ALA A 101 -6.33 5.03 3.80
N PHE A 102 -6.28 3.70 3.72
CA PHE A 102 -5.23 2.94 3.07
C PHE A 102 -5.84 1.99 2.05
N ASN A 103 -5.09 1.62 1.01
CA ASN A 103 -5.48 0.52 0.13
C ASN A 103 -5.51 -0.79 0.93
N SER A 104 -6.56 -1.61 0.76
CA SER A 104 -6.69 -2.90 1.42
C SER A 104 -5.78 -3.98 0.84
N ALA A 105 -5.18 -3.77 -0.32
CA ALA A 105 -4.20 -4.70 -0.89
C ALA A 105 -2.90 -4.69 -0.06
N CYS A 106 -2.63 -5.79 0.63
CA CYS A 106 -1.40 -5.94 1.39
C CYS A 106 -0.17 -5.83 0.46
N PRO A 107 0.79 -4.92 0.73
CA PRO A 107 1.96 -4.72 -0.12
C PRO A 107 2.86 -5.95 -0.31
N HIS A 108 2.71 -6.98 0.54
CA HIS A 108 3.46 -8.22 0.42
C HIS A 108 2.99 -9.09 -0.76
N ALA A 109 1.68 -9.38 -0.85
CA ALA A 109 1.14 -10.34 -1.82
C ALA A 109 -0.34 -10.09 -2.16
N GLY A 110 -0.84 -8.86 -2.01
CA GLY A 110 -2.18 -8.48 -2.47
C GLY A 110 -3.35 -8.99 -1.63
N CYS A 111 -3.12 -9.59 -0.47
CA CYS A 111 -4.20 -10.01 0.45
C CYS A 111 -5.09 -8.81 0.83
N ARG A 112 -6.38 -8.88 0.50
CA ARG A 112 -7.36 -7.77 0.70
C ARG A 112 -8.33 -7.99 1.85
N THR A 113 -8.67 -9.23 2.13
CA THR A 113 -9.82 -9.60 2.98
C THR A 113 -9.43 -10.04 4.39
N SER A 114 -8.13 -10.08 4.71
CA SER A 114 -7.66 -10.54 6.03
C SER A 114 -6.82 -9.45 6.67
N TRP A 115 -7.46 -8.67 7.54
CA TRP A 115 -6.86 -7.54 8.25
C TRP A 115 -7.35 -7.47 9.69
N GLY A 116 -6.49 -6.97 10.57
CA GLY A 116 -6.82 -6.56 11.93
C GLY A 116 -6.11 -5.25 12.25
N TYR A 117 -6.60 -4.52 13.24
CA TYR A 117 -5.98 -3.30 13.74
C TYR A 117 -5.91 -3.30 15.26
N THR A 118 -4.72 -3.05 15.80
CA THR A 118 -4.47 -2.96 17.24
C THR A 118 -3.16 -2.22 17.49
N ASN A 119 -3.05 -1.50 18.61
CA ASN A 119 -1.83 -0.77 19.00
C ASN A 119 -1.26 0.09 17.86
N ASN A 120 -2.11 0.82 17.14
CA ASN A 120 -1.74 1.64 15.99
C ASN A 120 -1.09 0.89 14.81
N ASN A 121 -1.27 -0.42 14.72
CA ASN A 121 -0.73 -1.25 13.64
C ASN A 121 -1.85 -1.97 12.90
N LEU A 122 -1.79 -1.90 11.56
CA LEU A 122 -2.55 -2.75 10.65
C LEU A 122 -1.79 -4.07 10.48
N ARG A 123 -2.43 -5.18 10.84
CA ARG A 123 -1.90 -6.53 10.68
C ARG A 123 -2.61 -7.24 9.54
N CYS A 124 -1.88 -7.64 8.51
CA CYS A 124 -2.41 -8.54 7.50
C CYS A 124 -2.53 -9.96 8.07
N GLY A 125 -3.73 -10.52 8.07
CA GLY A 125 -3.98 -11.85 8.62
C GLY A 125 -3.53 -13.01 7.74
N CYS A 126 -3.15 -12.76 6.47
CA CYS A 126 -2.65 -13.80 5.57
C CYS A 126 -1.30 -14.38 6.04
N HIS A 127 -0.31 -13.53 6.32
CA HIS A 127 1.03 -13.97 6.76
C HIS A 127 1.58 -13.17 7.96
N GLY A 128 0.78 -12.25 8.53
CA GLY A 128 1.14 -11.51 9.74
C GLY A 128 1.97 -10.24 9.52
N ALA A 129 2.09 -9.74 8.28
CA ALA A 129 2.76 -8.46 8.01
C ALA A 129 2.11 -7.33 8.83
N LEU A 130 2.94 -6.49 9.44
CA LEU A 130 2.54 -5.39 10.32
C LEU A 130 2.98 -4.07 9.71
N PHE A 131 2.06 -3.09 9.71
CA PHE A 131 2.28 -1.75 9.19
C PHE A 131 1.79 -0.75 10.23
N ASN A 132 2.60 0.25 10.56
CA ASN A 132 2.12 1.38 11.33
C ASN A 132 1.11 2.18 10.49
N ASN A 133 0.07 2.69 11.14
CA ASN A 133 -0.86 3.61 10.48
C ASN A 133 -0.37 5.06 10.53
#